data_AF-A0A960YE13-F1
#
_entry.id   AF-A0A960YE13-F1
#
_cell.length_a   1.000
_cell.length_b   1.000
_cell.length_c   1.000
_cell.angle_alpha   90.00
_cell.angle_beta   90.00
_cell.angle_gamma   90.00
#
_symmetry.space_group_name_H-M   'P 1'
#
loop_
_entity.id
_entity.type
_entity.pdbx_description
1 polymer ?
#
loop_
_entity_poly.entity_id
_entity_poly.type
_entity_poly.pdbx_seq_one_letter_code
_entity_poly.pdbx_strand_id
1 'polypeptide(L)'
;MRERNFYKIDDYLIITGSILITLFLPFMIALIGALGRRGKGGFFLILVLCFIGFSPFIMIGLGLYFRSKEKKLNQFANLLETVLDIDAGELIKVSGMNKKKILEGIQRIENTGEAFYVWDENLFRVYDRRLKSKYVFVDSCPSCGGKLGKEFSLIMEGIPTCHYCGNPFSLDYWNNLKHQVMDSISKNNLEKYRIEMSGKSNLNKPLLIFLFMFFWPLGIYYLMKEK
;
A
#
# COMPACT_ATOMS: atom_id res chain seq x y z
N MET A 1 11.87 -7.23 4.53
CA MET A 1 10.52 -6.68 4.36
C MET A 1 10.64 -5.35 3.66
N ARG A 2 9.81 -5.09 2.63
CA ARG A 2 9.85 -3.83 1.89
C ARG A 2 8.94 -2.83 2.61
N GLU A 3 9.46 -1.69 3.03
CA GLU A 3 8.62 -0.59 3.51
C GLU A 3 7.97 0.08 2.30
N ARG A 4 6.63 0.03 2.23
CA ARG A 4 5.88 0.73 1.19
C ARG A 4 5.30 2.01 1.76
N ASN A 5 5.30 3.04 0.93
CA ASN A 5 4.76 4.35 1.29
C ASN A 5 3.41 4.54 0.57
N PHE A 6 2.36 3.94 1.15
CA PHE A 6 0.97 4.08 0.72
C PHE A 6 0.50 5.54 0.91
N TYR A 7 0.99 6.21 1.95
CA TYR A 7 0.56 7.54 2.37
C TYR A 7 1.67 8.57 2.31
N LYS A 8 2.20 8.90 1.11
CA LYS A 8 3.21 9.98 0.94
C LYS A 8 2.90 11.29 1.71
N ILE A 9 1.63 11.56 1.99
CA ILE A 9 1.14 12.71 2.77
C ILE A 9 1.71 12.73 4.20
N ASP A 10 1.94 11.59 4.84
CA ASP A 10 2.36 11.54 6.24
C ASP A 10 3.77 12.12 6.43
N ASP A 11 4.72 11.75 5.57
CA ASP A 11 6.08 12.28 5.55
C ASP A 11 6.06 13.79 5.33
N TYR A 12 5.24 14.30 4.39
CA TYR A 12 5.10 15.74 4.17
C TYR A 12 4.52 16.45 5.41
N LEU A 13 3.48 15.90 6.03
CA LEU A 13 2.87 16.49 7.23
C LEU A 13 3.84 16.56 8.40
N ILE A 14 4.61 15.48 8.64
CA ILE A 14 5.58 15.40 9.73
C ILE A 14 6.76 16.34 9.47
N ILE A 15 7.34 16.31 8.26
CA ILE A 15 8.49 17.15 7.90
C ILE A 15 8.10 18.62 7.92
N THR A 16 7.01 19.01 7.25
CA THR A 16 6.57 20.41 7.21
C THR A 16 6.14 20.89 8.60
N GLY A 17 5.40 20.07 9.37
CA GLY A 17 5.06 20.40 10.75
C GLY A 17 6.30 20.63 11.61
N SER A 18 7.32 19.78 11.49
CA SER A 18 8.57 19.92 12.26
C SER A 18 9.36 21.18 11.88
N ILE A 19 9.44 21.51 10.59
CA ILE A 19 10.06 22.75 10.10
C ILE A 19 9.30 23.96 10.63
N LEU A 20 7.97 23.95 10.56
CA LEU A 20 7.14 25.05 11.05
C LEU A 20 7.30 25.25 12.57
N ILE A 21 7.34 24.18 13.36
CA ILE A 21 7.63 24.30 14.81
C ILE A 21 8.99 24.96 15.01
N THR A 22 10.02 24.49 14.31
CA THR A 22 11.39 24.99 14.49
C THR A 22 11.49 26.48 14.15
N LEU A 23 10.79 26.93 13.11
CA LEU A 23 10.82 28.30 12.63
C LEU A 23 9.91 29.24 13.45
N PHE A 24 8.69 28.81 13.78
CA PHE A 24 7.69 29.67 14.43
C PHE A 24 7.79 29.68 15.97
N LEU A 25 8.22 28.59 16.62
CA LEU A 25 8.28 28.53 18.08
C LEU A 25 9.08 29.68 18.72
N PRO A 26 10.32 30.02 18.28
CA PRO A 26 11.06 31.12 18.90
C PRO A 26 10.38 32.48 18.68
N PHE A 27 9.81 32.69 17.48
CA PHE A 27 9.09 33.91 17.15
C PHE A 27 7.85 34.09 18.02
N MET A 28 7.09 33.01 18.22
CA MET A 28 5.89 32.98 19.05
C MET A 28 6.21 33.30 20.52
N ILE A 29 7.26 32.71 21.08
CA ILE A 29 7.70 32.98 22.46
C ILE A 29 8.09 34.45 22.63
N ALA A 30 8.89 34.99 21.70
CA ALA A 30 9.30 36.39 21.73
C ALA A 30 8.10 37.35 21.64
N LEU A 31 7.13 37.05 20.77
CA LEU A 31 5.99 37.91 20.50
C LEU A 31 4.96 37.88 21.63
N ILE A 32 4.71 36.71 22.26
CA ILE A 32 3.91 36.59 23.48
C ILE A 32 4.54 37.41 24.62
N GLY A 33 5.87 37.32 24.79
CA GLY A 33 6.59 38.11 25.80
C GLY A 33 6.49 39.62 25.59
N ALA A 34 6.52 40.07 24.33
CA ALA A 34 6.34 41.48 23.97
C ALA A 34 4.90 41.97 24.19
N LEU A 35 3.90 41.16 23.81
CA LEU A 35 2.48 41.51 23.94
C LEU A 35 1.99 41.52 25.39
N GLY A 36 2.52 40.64 26.25
CA GLY A 36 2.18 40.60 27.68
C GLY A 36 2.43 41.93 28.41
N ARG A 37 3.30 42.79 27.87
CA ARG A 37 3.60 44.12 28.43
C ARG A 37 2.60 45.22 28.02
N ARG A 38 1.70 44.97 27.04
CA ARG A 38 0.94 46.03 26.33
C ARG A 38 -0.52 46.22 26.76
N GLY A 39 -0.98 45.60 27.85
CA GLY A 39 -2.33 45.82 28.41
C GLY A 39 -3.48 45.11 27.67
N LYS A 40 -4.73 45.45 28.02
CA LYS A 40 -5.98 44.70 27.67
C LYS A 40 -6.23 44.50 26.16
N GLY A 41 -5.63 45.30 25.27
CA GLY A 41 -5.77 45.15 23.83
C GLY A 41 -5.04 43.93 23.22
N GLY A 42 -4.13 43.29 23.97
CA GLY A 42 -3.32 42.17 23.47
C GLY A 42 -4.04 40.82 23.41
N PHE A 43 -5.19 40.65 24.07
CA PHE A 43 -5.83 39.34 24.23
C PHE A 43 -6.24 38.70 22.89
N PHE A 44 -6.85 39.48 21.99
CA PHE A 44 -7.27 38.97 20.68
C PHE A 44 -6.07 38.54 19.81
N LEU A 45 -4.97 39.32 19.84
CA LEU A 45 -3.74 38.97 19.13
C LEU A 45 -3.13 37.68 19.67
N ILE A 46 -3.11 37.48 20.99
CA ILE A 46 -2.63 36.24 21.61
C ILE A 46 -3.47 35.03 21.13
N LEU A 47 -4.79 35.19 21.02
CA LEU A 47 -5.69 34.12 20.55
C LEU A 47 -5.39 33.72 19.09
N VAL A 48 -5.22 34.70 18.19
CA VAL A 48 -4.87 34.45 16.78
C VAL A 48 -3.50 33.78 16.68
N LEU A 49 -2.54 34.25 17.47
CA LEU A 49 -1.20 33.68 17.56
C LEU A 49 -1.27 32.22 18.05
N CYS A 50 -2.02 31.93 19.10
CA CYS A 50 -2.19 30.56 19.58
C CYS A 50 -2.77 29.64 18.49
N PHE A 51 -3.74 30.11 17.70
CA PHE A 51 -4.28 29.34 16.57
C PHE A 51 -3.21 29.02 15.52
N ILE A 52 -2.41 30.01 15.13
CA ILE A 52 -1.32 29.82 14.16
C ILE A 52 -0.25 28.88 14.74
N GLY A 53 0.14 29.08 16.00
CA GLY A 53 1.14 28.28 16.69
C GLY A 53 0.71 26.84 16.96
N PHE A 54 -0.60 26.56 17.02
CA PHE A 54 -1.12 25.21 17.23
C PHE A 54 -1.20 24.38 15.93
N SER A 55 -1.28 25.03 14.76
CA SER A 55 -1.38 24.35 13.46
C SER A 55 -0.28 23.31 13.20
N PRO A 56 1.02 23.59 13.46
CA PRO A 56 2.08 22.61 13.25
C PRO A 56 1.94 21.35 14.11
N PHE A 57 1.44 21.48 15.35
CA PHE A 57 1.19 20.34 16.23
C PHE A 57 0.05 19.47 15.69
N ILE A 58 -1.02 20.08 15.17
CA ILE A 58 -2.10 19.35 14.49
C ILE A 58 -1.54 18.58 13.28
N MET A 59 -0.69 19.21 12.46
CA MET A 59 -0.09 18.55 11.29
C MET A 59 0.73 17.32 11.68
N ILE A 60 1.60 17.44 12.69
CA ILE A 60 2.39 16.30 13.19
C ILE A 60 1.45 15.22 13.75
N GLY A 61 0.44 15.59 14.53
CA GLY A 61 -0.54 14.64 15.08
C GLY A 61 -1.26 13.86 13.98
N LEU A 62 -1.71 14.54 12.92
CA LEU A 62 -2.33 13.91 11.76
C LEU A 62 -1.33 13.01 11.01
N GLY A 63 -0.10 13.47 10.80
CA GLY A 63 0.96 12.68 10.17
C GLY A 63 1.24 11.39 10.92
N LEU A 64 1.42 11.45 12.25
CA LEU A 64 1.62 10.27 13.09
C LEU A 64 0.41 9.32 13.07
N TYR A 65 -0.81 9.87 13.05
CA TYR A 65 -2.02 9.07 12.92
C TYR A 65 -2.04 8.29 11.60
N PHE A 66 -1.75 8.94 10.46
CA PHE A 66 -1.66 8.25 9.16
C PHE A 66 -0.54 7.22 9.14
N ARG A 67 0.63 7.54 9.68
CA ARG A 67 1.77 6.61 9.78
C ARG A 67 1.43 5.35 10.59
N SER A 68 0.64 5.49 11.65
CA SER A 68 0.18 4.34 12.44
C SER A 68 -0.74 3.41 11.64
N LYS A 69 -1.61 3.98 10.79
CA LYS A 69 -2.49 3.20 9.90
C LYS A 69 -1.69 2.54 8.78
N GLU A 70 -0.71 3.24 8.26
CA GLU A 70 0.17 2.73 7.23
C GLU A 70 0.99 1.53 7.70
N LYS A 71 1.53 1.56 8.92
CA LYS A 71 2.25 0.41 9.50
C LYS A 71 1.40 -0.87 9.48
N LYS A 72 0.10 -0.75 9.80
CA LYS A 72 -0.84 -1.89 9.76
C LYS A 72 -1.08 -2.36 8.33
N LEU A 73 -1.23 -1.44 7.39
CA LEU A 73 -1.40 -1.76 5.97
C LEU A 73 -0.13 -2.41 5.38
N ASN A 74 1.05 -1.94 5.76
CA ASN A 74 2.34 -2.53 5.39
C ASN A 74 2.50 -3.94 5.93
N GLN A 75 2.15 -4.18 7.20
CA GLN A 75 2.14 -5.54 7.75
C GLN A 75 1.19 -6.45 6.99
N PHE A 76 -0.02 -5.98 6.69
CA PHE A 76 -1.00 -6.71 5.89
C PHE A 76 -0.49 -7.01 4.47
N ALA A 77 0.10 -6.02 3.79
CA ALA A 77 0.67 -6.20 2.46
C ALA A 77 1.85 -7.19 2.46
N ASN A 78 2.71 -7.14 3.49
CA ASN A 78 3.80 -8.11 3.65
C ASN A 78 3.28 -9.54 3.88
N LEU A 79 2.19 -9.72 4.63
CA LEU A 79 1.55 -11.02 4.81
C LEU A 79 1.05 -11.57 3.47
N LEU A 80 0.38 -10.74 2.68
CA LEU A 80 -0.12 -11.12 1.35
C LEU A 80 0.98 -11.32 0.29
N GLU A 81 2.14 -10.67 0.43
CA GLU A 81 3.30 -10.95 -0.42
C GLU A 81 3.97 -12.27 -0.07
N THR A 82 3.96 -12.63 1.21
CA THR A 82 4.55 -13.89 1.69
C THR A 82 3.68 -15.08 1.28
N VAL A 83 2.36 -14.89 1.28
CA VAL A 83 1.38 -15.94 0.99
C VAL A 83 0.51 -15.51 -0.18
N LEU A 84 0.79 -16.06 -1.37
CA LEU A 84 0.11 -15.70 -2.62
C LEU A 84 -1.34 -16.21 -2.71
N ASP A 85 -1.69 -17.22 -1.90
CA ASP A 85 -3.05 -17.78 -1.72
C ASP A 85 -3.24 -18.12 -0.24
N ILE A 86 -4.15 -17.42 0.43
CA ILE A 86 -4.43 -17.60 1.87
C ILE A 86 -5.93 -17.76 2.12
N ASP A 87 -6.28 -18.67 3.03
CA ASP A 87 -7.63 -18.79 3.56
C ASP A 87 -8.04 -17.49 4.26
N ALA A 88 -9.23 -16.97 3.95
CA ALA A 88 -9.69 -15.71 4.51
C ALA A 88 -9.89 -15.79 6.03
N GLY A 89 -10.25 -16.95 6.56
CA GLY A 89 -10.38 -17.18 8.01
C GLY A 89 -9.02 -17.18 8.70
N GLU A 90 -8.03 -17.81 8.10
CA GLU A 90 -6.64 -17.74 8.57
C GLU A 90 -6.10 -16.30 8.50
N LEU A 91 -6.34 -15.59 7.40
CA LEU A 91 -5.93 -14.19 7.24
C LEU A 91 -6.54 -13.29 8.31
N ILE A 92 -7.83 -13.48 8.66
CA ILE A 92 -8.49 -12.76 9.76
C ILE A 92 -7.81 -13.06 11.10
N LYS A 93 -7.50 -14.34 11.38
CA LYS A 93 -6.84 -14.76 12.62
C LYS A 93 -5.43 -14.18 12.74
N VAL A 94 -4.62 -14.28 11.69
CA VAL A 94 -3.22 -13.84 11.68
C VAL A 94 -3.10 -12.32 11.68
N SER A 95 -3.92 -11.62 10.89
CA SER A 95 -3.88 -10.16 10.80
C SER A 95 -4.57 -9.45 11.98
N GLY A 96 -5.49 -10.14 12.67
CA GLY A 96 -6.39 -9.53 13.66
C GLY A 96 -7.35 -8.50 13.07
N MET A 97 -7.50 -8.45 11.74
CA MET A 97 -8.36 -7.50 11.05
C MET A 97 -9.72 -8.12 10.74
N ASN A 98 -10.77 -7.28 10.74
CA ASN A 98 -12.09 -7.72 10.30
C ASN A 98 -12.17 -7.76 8.76
N LYS A 99 -13.15 -8.50 8.23
CA LYS A 99 -13.39 -8.60 6.77
C LYS A 99 -13.43 -7.24 6.08
N LYS A 100 -14.12 -6.24 6.67
CA LYS A 100 -14.22 -4.89 6.11
C LYS A 100 -12.86 -4.22 5.92
N LYS A 101 -11.99 -4.26 6.94
CA LYS A 101 -10.64 -3.68 6.87
C LYS A 101 -9.74 -4.43 5.90
N ILE A 102 -9.91 -5.75 5.78
CA ILE A 102 -9.18 -6.55 4.79
C ILE A 102 -9.58 -6.12 3.38
N LEU A 103 -10.87 -6.00 3.08
CA LEU A 103 -11.35 -5.52 1.79
C LEU A 103 -10.87 -4.10 1.47
N GLU A 104 -10.96 -3.18 2.44
CA GLU A 104 -10.41 -1.82 2.30
C GLU A 104 -8.89 -1.84 2.06
N GLY A 105 -8.16 -2.75 2.71
CA GLY A 105 -6.73 -2.96 2.53
C GLY A 105 -6.39 -3.46 1.13
N ILE A 106 -7.10 -4.49 0.66
CA ILE A 106 -6.97 -5.04 -0.69
C ILE A 106 -7.22 -3.95 -1.74
N GLN A 107 -8.33 -3.21 -1.62
CA GLN A 107 -8.66 -2.13 -2.55
C GLN A 107 -7.59 -1.04 -2.56
N ARG A 108 -7.03 -0.68 -1.40
CA ARG A 108 -5.94 0.30 -1.33
C ARG A 108 -4.66 -0.18 -2.00
N ILE A 109 -4.30 -1.44 -1.82
CA ILE A 109 -3.14 -2.06 -2.47
C ILE A 109 -3.38 -2.15 -3.99
N GLU A 110 -4.61 -2.44 -4.43
CA GLU A 110 -4.94 -2.45 -5.85
C GLU A 110 -4.83 -1.04 -6.46
N ASN A 111 -5.30 -0.02 -5.74
CA ASN A 111 -5.20 1.37 -6.17
C ASN A 111 -3.76 1.89 -6.25
N THR A 112 -2.79 1.28 -5.57
CA THR A 112 -1.37 1.64 -5.79
C THR A 112 -0.80 1.03 -7.07
N GLY A 113 -1.51 0.10 -7.71
CA GLY A 113 -1.01 -0.69 -8.84
C GLY A 113 0.05 -1.73 -8.44
N GLU A 114 0.44 -1.80 -7.17
CA GLU A 114 1.54 -2.65 -6.71
C GLU A 114 1.17 -4.12 -6.53
N ALA A 115 -0.10 -4.46 -6.42
CA ALA A 115 -0.55 -5.85 -6.43
C ALA A 115 -2.04 -5.91 -6.73
N PHE A 116 -2.47 -7.03 -7.32
CA PHE A 116 -3.86 -7.25 -7.70
C PHE A 116 -4.40 -8.40 -6.87
N TYR A 117 -4.86 -8.16 -5.66
CA TYR A 117 -5.47 -9.21 -4.84
C TYR A 117 -6.97 -9.30 -5.13
N VAL A 118 -7.51 -10.51 -5.12
CA VAL A 118 -8.94 -10.79 -5.26
C VAL A 118 -9.40 -11.49 -4.00
N TRP A 119 -10.48 -10.96 -3.42
CA TRP A 119 -11.25 -11.64 -2.40
C TRP A 119 -12.31 -12.49 -3.09
N ASP A 120 -12.27 -13.81 -2.90
CA ASP A 120 -13.30 -14.72 -3.39
C ASP A 120 -14.22 -15.13 -2.23
N GLU A 121 -15.49 -14.73 -2.32
CA GLU A 121 -16.49 -15.06 -1.30
C GLU A 121 -16.93 -16.52 -1.34
N ASN A 122 -16.88 -17.17 -2.52
CA ASN A 122 -17.33 -18.55 -2.67
C ASN A 122 -16.30 -19.52 -2.10
N LEU A 123 -15.01 -19.24 -2.37
CA LEU A 123 -13.89 -20.06 -1.88
C LEU A 123 -13.41 -19.62 -0.49
N PHE A 124 -13.89 -18.48 0.00
CA PHE A 124 -13.45 -17.84 1.25
C PHE A 124 -11.92 -17.69 1.30
N ARG A 125 -11.33 -17.17 0.22
CA ARG A 125 -9.88 -17.02 0.05
C ARG A 125 -9.49 -15.67 -0.49
N VAL A 126 -8.25 -15.27 -0.20
CA VAL A 126 -7.60 -14.11 -0.80
C VAL A 126 -6.39 -14.58 -1.58
N TYR A 127 -6.37 -14.27 -2.87
CA TYR A 127 -5.29 -14.69 -3.75
C TYR A 127 -4.94 -13.59 -4.75
N ASP A 128 -3.73 -13.65 -5.30
CA ASP A 128 -3.31 -12.74 -6.36
C ASP A 128 -4.05 -13.05 -7.68
N ARG A 129 -4.72 -12.05 -8.27
CA ARG A 129 -5.46 -12.11 -9.54
C ARG A 129 -4.62 -12.71 -10.66
N ARG A 130 -3.30 -12.53 -10.62
CA ARG A 130 -2.36 -13.10 -11.60
C ARG A 130 -2.29 -14.62 -11.56
N LEU A 131 -2.64 -15.25 -10.43
CA LEU A 131 -2.78 -16.71 -10.35
C LEU A 131 -3.95 -17.22 -11.18
N LYS A 132 -4.95 -16.36 -11.42
CA LYS A 132 -6.08 -16.64 -12.29
C LYS A 132 -5.74 -16.43 -13.77
N SER A 133 -4.75 -15.57 -14.11
CA SER A 133 -4.22 -15.46 -15.46
C SER A 133 -3.35 -16.67 -15.79
N LYS A 134 -4.04 -17.76 -16.15
CA LYS A 134 -3.61 -19.00 -16.81
C LYS A 134 -2.24 -18.90 -17.49
N TYR A 135 -1.16 -19.57 -17.04
CA TYR A 135 -0.01 -19.93 -17.91
C TYR A 135 0.82 -21.04 -17.28
N VAL A 136 0.27 -22.25 -17.22
CA VAL A 136 1.07 -23.47 -17.07
C VAL A 136 1.09 -24.16 -18.43
N PHE A 137 2.24 -24.13 -19.10
CA PHE A 137 2.48 -24.82 -20.37
C PHE A 137 3.21 -26.13 -20.09
N VAL A 138 2.61 -27.27 -20.44
CA VAL A 138 3.18 -28.60 -20.19
C VAL A 138 3.71 -29.18 -21.50
N ASP A 139 4.99 -28.97 -21.80
CA ASP A 139 5.53 -29.34 -23.12
C ASP A 139 5.42 -30.85 -23.44
N SER A 140 5.45 -31.75 -22.44
CA SER A 140 5.21 -33.18 -22.65
C SER A 140 4.63 -33.92 -21.43
N CYS A 141 3.79 -34.92 -21.68
CA CYS A 141 3.25 -35.80 -20.64
C CYS A 141 4.32 -36.81 -20.18
N PRO A 142 4.63 -36.91 -18.88
CA PRO A 142 5.62 -37.87 -18.38
C PRO A 142 5.20 -39.33 -18.56
N SER A 143 3.90 -39.62 -18.67
CA SER A 143 3.40 -40.99 -18.83
C SER A 143 3.39 -41.50 -20.27
N CYS A 144 3.08 -40.64 -21.25
CA CYS A 144 2.90 -41.06 -22.64
C CYS A 144 3.76 -40.31 -23.66
N GLY A 145 4.56 -39.33 -23.23
CA GLY A 145 5.42 -38.52 -24.11
C GLY A 145 4.68 -37.57 -25.06
N GLY A 146 3.34 -37.52 -25.02
CA GLY A 146 2.54 -36.63 -25.86
C GLY A 146 2.78 -35.17 -25.51
N LYS A 147 2.97 -34.31 -26.52
CA LYS A 147 3.16 -32.87 -26.32
C LYS A 147 1.84 -32.18 -25.96
N LEU A 148 1.80 -31.42 -24.86
CA LEU A 148 0.55 -30.84 -24.32
C LEU A 148 0.58 -29.31 -24.28
N GLY A 149 0.13 -28.66 -25.36
CA GLY A 149 -0.06 -27.20 -25.37
C GLY A 149 -1.31 -26.71 -24.62
N LYS A 150 -1.59 -27.21 -23.41
CA LYS A 150 -2.83 -26.86 -22.68
C LYS A 150 -2.54 -25.93 -21.51
N GLU A 151 -3.32 -24.85 -21.44
CA GLU A 151 -3.24 -23.84 -20.39
C GLU A 151 -4.05 -24.28 -19.16
N PHE A 152 -3.41 -24.25 -17.98
CA PHE A 152 -4.07 -24.48 -16.70
C PHE A 152 -3.95 -23.26 -15.78
N SER A 153 -4.94 -23.08 -14.89
CA SER A 153 -4.86 -22.11 -13.79
C SER A 153 -4.21 -22.76 -12.58
N LEU A 154 -3.38 -22.00 -11.87
CA LEU A 154 -2.69 -22.44 -10.65
C LEU A 154 -3.66 -22.73 -9.49
N ILE A 155 -4.86 -22.13 -9.52
CA ILE A 155 -5.89 -22.19 -8.48
C ILE A 155 -6.77 -23.44 -8.60
N MET A 156 -6.60 -24.30 -9.62
CA MET A 156 -7.39 -25.54 -9.71
C MET A 156 -7.15 -26.46 -8.50
N GLU A 157 -8.24 -26.90 -7.87
CA GLU A 157 -8.24 -27.82 -6.74
C GLU A 157 -7.83 -29.25 -7.11
N GLY A 158 -7.83 -29.59 -8.41
CA GLY A 158 -7.50 -30.93 -8.93
C GLY A 158 -6.20 -30.99 -9.72
N ILE A 159 -5.56 -32.17 -9.70
CA ILE A 159 -4.45 -32.49 -10.62
C ILE A 159 -5.04 -32.69 -12.02
N PRO A 160 -4.55 -31.98 -13.05
CA PRO A 160 -5.05 -32.17 -14.40
C PRO A 160 -4.78 -33.59 -14.91
N THR A 161 -5.62 -34.06 -15.83
CA THR A 161 -5.42 -35.33 -16.54
C THR A 161 -4.90 -35.11 -17.94
N CYS A 162 -4.04 -36.01 -18.41
CA CYS A 162 -3.53 -35.99 -19.77
C CYS A 162 -4.66 -36.31 -20.75
N HIS A 163 -4.83 -35.49 -21.78
CA HIS A 163 -5.88 -35.73 -22.79
C HIS A 163 -5.59 -36.96 -23.67
N TYR A 164 -4.32 -37.33 -23.83
CA TYR A 164 -3.92 -38.46 -24.69
C TYR A 164 -4.07 -39.81 -23.99
N CYS A 165 -3.61 -39.93 -22.73
CA CYS A 165 -3.59 -41.20 -22.02
C CYS A 165 -4.58 -41.27 -20.85
N GLY A 166 -5.27 -40.18 -20.51
CA GLY A 166 -6.22 -40.12 -19.39
C GLY A 166 -5.56 -40.12 -18.00
N ASN A 167 -4.27 -40.42 -17.89
CA ASN A 167 -3.58 -40.50 -16.61
C ASN A 167 -3.45 -39.10 -15.96
N PRO A 168 -3.68 -38.97 -14.64
CA PRO A 168 -3.36 -37.76 -13.92
C PRO A 168 -1.84 -37.53 -13.90
N PHE A 169 -1.42 -36.26 -13.88
CA PHE A 169 0.00 -35.96 -13.64
C PHE A 169 0.44 -36.45 -12.26
N SER A 170 1.73 -36.76 -12.09
CA SER A 170 2.24 -37.03 -10.75
C SER A 170 2.16 -35.76 -9.89
N LEU A 171 1.83 -35.95 -8.60
CA LEU A 171 1.70 -34.85 -7.65
C LEU A 171 2.98 -34.02 -7.57
N ASP A 172 4.13 -34.68 -7.53
CA ASP A 172 5.45 -34.03 -7.45
C ASP A 172 5.76 -33.19 -8.69
N TYR A 173 5.45 -33.72 -9.88
CA TYR A 173 5.63 -32.98 -11.13
C TYR A 173 4.74 -31.75 -11.16
N TRP A 174 3.47 -31.89 -10.77
CA TRP A 174 2.52 -30.79 -10.72
C TRP A 174 2.93 -29.71 -9.71
N ASN A 175 3.39 -30.10 -8.52
CA ASN A 175 3.88 -29.18 -7.50
C ASN A 175 5.13 -28.43 -7.96
N ASN A 176 6.10 -29.13 -8.57
CA ASN A 176 7.30 -28.50 -9.12
C ASN A 176 6.96 -27.47 -10.21
N LEU A 177 6.01 -27.80 -11.08
CA LEU A 177 5.59 -26.93 -12.16
C LEU A 177 4.83 -25.71 -11.63
N LYS A 178 3.98 -25.88 -10.61
CA LYS A 178 3.39 -24.77 -9.85
C LYS A 178 4.48 -23.87 -9.27
N HIS A 179 5.48 -24.41 -8.59
CA HIS A 179 6.57 -23.63 -8.01
C HIS A 179 7.36 -22.81 -9.04
N GLN A 180 7.70 -23.40 -10.19
CA GLN A 180 8.41 -22.68 -11.26
C GLN A 180 7.61 -21.48 -11.80
N VAL A 181 6.30 -21.66 -11.99
CA VAL A 181 5.45 -20.58 -12.47
C VAL A 181 5.32 -19.49 -11.40
N MET A 182 5.15 -19.85 -10.12
CA MET A 182 5.12 -18.89 -9.01
C MET A 182 6.39 -18.05 -8.92
N ASP A 183 7.55 -18.67 -9.09
CA ASP A 183 8.84 -17.99 -9.09
C ASP A 183 8.99 -17.01 -10.27
N SER A 184 8.53 -17.40 -11.46
CA SER A 184 8.57 -16.52 -12.63
C SER A 184 7.64 -15.31 -12.53
N ILE A 185 6.43 -15.50 -11.96
CA ILE A 185 5.52 -14.40 -11.63
C ILE A 185 6.19 -13.46 -10.65
N SER A 186 6.77 -13.98 -9.55
CA SER A 186 7.45 -13.17 -8.54
C SER A 186 8.60 -12.33 -9.12
N LYS A 187 9.43 -12.90 -10.00
CA LYS A 187 10.53 -12.18 -10.66
C LYS A 187 10.06 -11.10 -11.63
N ASN A 188 9.13 -11.42 -12.53
CA ASN A 188 8.61 -10.46 -13.50
C ASN A 188 7.92 -9.27 -12.83
N ASN A 189 7.28 -9.51 -11.70
CA ASN A 189 6.65 -8.47 -10.89
C ASN A 189 7.69 -7.45 -10.41
N LEU A 190 8.82 -7.91 -9.85
CA LEU A 190 9.88 -7.02 -9.37
C LEU A 190 10.40 -6.07 -10.46
N GLU A 191 10.50 -6.55 -11.69
CA GLU A 191 11.04 -5.78 -12.82
C GLU A 191 10.02 -4.76 -13.35
N LYS A 192 8.76 -5.16 -13.51
CA LYS A 192 7.68 -4.23 -13.92
C LYS A 192 7.48 -3.10 -12.92
N TYR A 193 7.56 -3.40 -11.61
CA TYR A 193 7.47 -2.38 -10.56
C TYR A 193 8.63 -1.38 -10.59
N ARG A 194 9.84 -1.82 -10.94
CA ARG A 194 10.99 -0.92 -11.05
C ARG A 194 10.78 0.14 -12.12
N ILE A 195 10.12 -0.24 -13.21
CA ILE A 195 9.83 0.63 -14.34
C ILE A 195 8.69 1.60 -13.99
N GLU A 196 7.60 1.12 -13.40
CA GLU A 196 6.44 1.95 -13.03
C GLU A 196 6.74 2.94 -11.88
N MET A 197 7.53 2.54 -10.87
CA MET A 197 7.96 3.46 -9.81
C MET A 197 8.92 4.56 -10.29
N SER A 198 9.55 4.39 -11.46
CA SER A 198 10.35 5.45 -12.09
C SER A 198 9.48 6.51 -12.79
N GLY A 199 8.16 6.27 -12.88
CA GLY A 199 7.16 7.22 -13.35
C GLY A 199 7.15 8.48 -12.47
N LYS A 200 7.96 9.45 -12.89
CA LYS A 200 8.13 10.75 -12.26
C LYS A 200 6.76 11.43 -12.21
N SER A 201 6.11 11.47 -11.04
CA SER A 201 4.95 12.33 -10.85
C SER A 201 5.39 13.76 -11.13
N ASN A 202 4.73 14.46 -12.06
CA ASN A 202 4.97 15.88 -12.40
C ASN A 202 4.51 16.83 -11.29
N LEU A 203 4.59 16.39 -10.03
CA LEU A 203 4.14 17.15 -8.89
C LEU A 203 5.04 18.36 -8.72
N ASN A 204 4.45 19.55 -8.80
CA ASN A 204 5.17 20.79 -8.61
C ASN A 204 5.48 21.01 -7.12
N LYS A 205 6.60 20.41 -6.67
CA LYS A 205 7.07 20.44 -5.28
C LYS A 205 7.05 21.84 -4.61
N PRO A 206 7.51 22.93 -5.25
CA PRO A 206 7.47 24.25 -4.62
C PRO A 206 6.03 24.76 -4.40
N LEU A 207 5.11 24.49 -5.32
CA LEU A 207 3.69 24.83 -5.13
C LEU A 207 3.10 24.08 -3.94
N LEU A 208 3.43 22.78 -3.82
CA LEU A 208 3.01 21.95 -2.69
C LEU A 208 3.50 22.52 -1.36
N ILE A 209 4.79 22.86 -1.27
CA ILE A 209 5.40 23.43 -0.06
C ILE A 209 4.73 24.76 0.28
N PHE A 210 4.51 25.62 -0.71
CA PHE A 210 3.81 26.90 -0.52
C PHE A 210 2.38 26.70 0.02
N LEU A 211 1.62 25.80 -0.58
CA LEU A 211 0.28 25.43 -0.12
C LEU A 211 0.33 24.91 1.31
N PHE A 212 1.25 24.02 1.66
CA PHE A 212 1.34 23.54 3.04
C PHE A 212 1.76 24.60 4.05
N MET A 213 2.59 25.56 3.64
CA MET A 213 3.08 26.61 4.53
C MET A 213 2.00 27.64 4.86
N PHE A 214 1.17 28.03 3.88
CA PHE A 214 0.18 29.10 4.05
C PHE A 214 -1.27 28.61 4.11
N PHE A 215 -1.57 27.50 3.43
CA PHE A 215 -2.93 26.99 3.22
C PHE A 215 -2.95 25.46 3.34
N TRP A 216 -2.49 24.92 4.46
CA TRP A 216 -2.28 23.47 4.61
C TRP A 216 -3.50 22.59 4.26
N PRO A 217 -4.78 22.98 4.49
CA PRO A 217 -5.92 22.19 4.03
C PRO A 217 -6.00 22.12 2.51
N LEU A 218 -5.62 23.21 1.83
CA LEU A 218 -5.56 23.31 0.37
C LEU A 218 -4.40 22.48 -0.19
N GLY A 219 -3.28 22.38 0.55
CA GLY A 219 -2.17 21.48 0.22
C GLY A 219 -2.56 20.00 0.28
N ILE A 220 -3.36 19.61 1.27
CA ILE A 220 -3.93 18.25 1.35
C ILE A 220 -4.87 17.99 0.16
N TYR A 221 -5.75 18.94 -0.15
CA TYR A 221 -6.66 18.82 -1.28
C TYR A 221 -5.90 18.66 -2.61
N TYR A 222 -4.83 19.45 -2.81
CA TYR A 222 -3.97 19.36 -3.99
C TYR A 222 -3.32 17.97 -4.12
N LEU A 223 -2.79 17.41 -3.02
CA LEU A 223 -2.24 16.04 -3.03
C LEU A 223 -3.28 14.96 -3.32
N MET A 224 -4.52 15.15 -2.88
CA MET A 224 -5.59 14.18 -3.13
C MET A 224 -6.06 14.19 -4.59
N LYS A 225 -5.99 15.34 -5.27
CA LYS A 225 -6.41 15.49 -6.67
C LYS A 225 -5.41 14.91 -7.67
N GLU A 226 -4.13 14.90 -7.32
CA GLU A 226 -3.05 14.49 -8.22
C GLU A 226 -2.64 13.02 -8.08
N LYS A 227 -3.32 12.29 -7.17
CA LYS A 227 -3.30 10.81 -7.08
C LYS A 227 -4.39 10.23 -7.97
#